data_AF-A0A1V5Z8N0-F1
#
_entry.id   AF-A0A1V5Z8N0-F1
#
_cell.length_a   1.000
_cell.length_b   1.000
_cell.length_c   1.000
_cell.angle_alpha   90.00
_cell.angle_beta   90.00
_cell.angle_gamma   90.00
#
_symmetry.space_group_name_H-M   'P 1'
#
loop_
_entity.id
_entity.type
_entity.pdbx_description
1 polymer ?
#
loop_
_entity_poly.entity_id
_entity_poly.type
_entity_poly.pdbx_seq_one_letter_code
_entity_poly.pdbx_strand_id
1 'polypeptide(L)'
;MGPYNGASAHGGLDINHPRGTPLWAPIDIHDHFYFNSLAMGHNNNRWRGIHRWPDGSEWILQAHHMTELTVPEHQPLKKGEQFAWGAGVLSGAVDHSHFVFKIREGDDTIALDPWILFWQMYRDQNAS
;
A
#
# COMPACT_ATOMS: atom_id res chain seq x y z
N MET A 1 -7.98 -11.78 -10.45
CA MET A 1 -6.54 -11.44 -10.52
C MET A 1 -5.88 -12.35 -11.55
N GLY A 2 -5.46 -11.80 -12.69
CA GLY A 2 -4.77 -12.58 -13.74
C GLY A 2 -3.28 -12.76 -13.42
N PRO A 3 -2.59 -13.69 -14.08
CA PRO A 3 -1.16 -13.87 -13.88
C PRO A 3 -0.37 -12.66 -14.41
N TYR A 4 0.47 -12.07 -13.57
CA TYR A 4 1.52 -11.15 -14.01
C TYR A 4 2.47 -11.88 -14.95
N ASN A 5 2.71 -11.31 -16.14
CA ASN A 5 3.47 -11.92 -17.23
C ASN A 5 3.05 -13.36 -17.58
N GLY A 6 1.78 -13.73 -17.36
CA GLY A 6 1.27 -15.04 -17.76
C GLY A 6 1.69 -16.22 -16.87
N ALA A 7 2.48 -16.00 -15.81
CA ALA A 7 3.00 -17.11 -14.99
C ALA A 7 3.09 -16.85 -13.46
N SER A 8 2.83 -15.64 -12.97
CA SER A 8 3.01 -15.32 -11.54
C SER A 8 1.78 -14.66 -10.94
N ALA A 9 1.41 -15.02 -9.71
CA ALA A 9 0.44 -14.23 -8.96
C ALA A 9 1.03 -12.82 -8.78
N HIS A 10 0.31 -11.78 -9.24
CA HIS A 10 0.78 -10.39 -9.23
C HIS A 10 1.14 -9.87 -7.82
N GLY A 11 0.73 -10.59 -6.77
CA GLY A 11 1.15 -10.34 -5.39
C GLY A 11 0.48 -9.13 -4.75
N GLY A 12 -0.56 -8.59 -5.38
CA GLY A 12 -1.27 -7.39 -4.96
C GLY A 12 -2.50 -7.09 -5.83
N LEU A 13 -3.12 -5.94 -5.55
CA LEU A 13 -4.31 -5.43 -6.23
C LEU A 13 -3.98 -4.10 -6.91
N ASP A 14 -4.33 -3.96 -8.18
CA ASP A 14 -4.26 -2.69 -8.89
C ASP A 14 -5.63 -2.02 -8.89
N ILE A 15 -5.65 -0.73 -8.57
CA ILE A 15 -6.84 0.11 -8.70
C ILE A 15 -6.52 1.22 -9.68
N ASN A 16 -7.21 1.22 -10.82
CA ASN A 16 -7.08 2.26 -11.83
C ASN A 16 -7.66 3.57 -11.30
N HIS A 17 -6.88 4.63 -11.38
CA HIS A 17 -7.31 5.99 -11.04
C HIS A 17 -6.32 7.00 -11.64
N PRO A 18 -6.71 8.28 -11.78
CA PRO A 18 -5.82 9.30 -12.31
C PRO A 18 -4.53 9.44 -11.49
N ARG A 19 -3.46 9.88 -12.15
CA ARG A 19 -2.25 10.35 -11.48
C ARG A 19 -2.55 11.47 -10.49
N GLY A 20 -1.93 11.41 -9.31
CA GLY A 20 -2.12 12.41 -8.26
C GLY A 20 -3.38 12.21 -7.41
N THR A 21 -4.04 11.06 -7.50
CA THR A 21 -5.10 10.70 -6.53
C THR A 21 -4.50 10.59 -5.12
N PRO A 22 -5.12 11.20 -4.08
CA PRO A 22 -4.64 11.09 -2.71
C PRO A 22 -4.80 9.66 -2.19
N LEU A 23 -3.77 9.15 -1.51
CA LEU A 23 -3.80 7.86 -0.82
C LEU A 23 -3.90 8.07 0.70
N TRP A 24 -4.76 7.28 1.34
CA TRP A 24 -5.14 7.44 2.74
C TRP A 24 -4.84 6.17 3.53
N ALA A 25 -4.37 6.31 4.77
CA ALA A 25 -4.08 5.17 5.63
C ALA A 25 -5.39 4.45 6.03
N PRO A 26 -5.57 3.15 5.72
CA PRO A 26 -6.82 2.45 6.00
C PRO A 26 -6.99 2.09 7.49
N ILE A 27 -5.88 2.05 8.22
CA ILE A 27 -5.76 1.78 9.64
C ILE A 27 -4.64 2.66 10.20
N ASP A 28 -4.51 2.71 11.53
CA ASP A 28 -3.34 3.33 12.15
C ASP A 28 -2.05 2.62 11.67
N ILE A 29 -1.00 3.38 11.39
CA ILE A 29 0.31 2.86 10.97
C ILE A 29 1.33 3.31 12.01
N HIS A 30 2.10 2.37 12.55
CA HIS A 30 3.06 2.66 13.62
C HIS A 30 4.44 3.06 13.09
N ASP A 31 4.80 2.61 11.90
CA ASP A 31 6.04 2.99 11.21
C ASP A 31 5.83 2.88 9.69
N HIS A 32 6.45 3.77 8.93
CA HIS A 32 6.37 3.75 7.48
C HIS A 32 7.56 4.42 6.81
N PHE A 33 7.87 3.96 5.60
CA PHE A 33 9.02 4.46 4.83
C PHE A 33 8.97 4.02 3.37
N TYR A 34 9.76 4.69 2.54
CA TYR A 34 10.11 4.19 1.21
C TYR A 34 11.10 3.03 1.35
N PHE A 35 10.71 1.84 0.88
CA PHE A 35 11.66 0.73 0.71
C PHE A 35 12.25 0.69 -0.70
N ASN A 36 11.64 1.41 -1.65
CA ASN A 36 12.27 1.83 -2.90
C ASN A 36 11.86 3.28 -3.19
N SER A 37 12.78 4.06 -3.73
CA SER A 37 12.51 5.42 -4.20
C SER A 37 13.44 5.82 -5.34
N LEU A 38 12.97 6.78 -6.16
CA LEU A 38 13.77 7.41 -7.20
C LEU A 38 15.00 8.11 -6.63
N ALA A 39 14.86 8.74 -5.46
CA ALA A 39 15.96 9.40 -4.77
C ALA A 39 17.09 8.43 -4.36
N MET A 40 16.75 7.16 -4.08
CA MET A 40 17.71 6.09 -3.83
C MET A 40 18.21 5.40 -5.11
N GLY A 41 17.86 5.91 -6.30
CA GLY A 41 18.26 5.35 -7.60
C GLY A 41 17.42 4.15 -8.07
N HIS A 42 16.28 3.86 -7.42
CA HIS A 42 15.36 2.83 -7.89
C HIS A 42 14.48 3.35 -9.04
N ASN A 43 13.80 2.44 -9.73
CA ASN A 43 12.90 2.79 -10.83
C ASN A 43 11.48 3.17 -10.37
N ASN A 44 11.13 2.97 -9.10
CA ASN A 44 9.79 3.22 -8.59
C ASN A 44 9.84 3.71 -7.14
N ASN A 45 8.84 4.51 -6.78
CA ASN A 45 8.53 4.88 -5.41
C ASN A 45 7.58 3.84 -4.82
N ARG A 46 8.10 3.02 -3.91
CA ARG A 46 7.34 1.98 -3.21
C ARG A 46 7.42 2.20 -1.71
N TRP A 47 6.26 2.37 -1.13
CA TRP A 47 6.08 2.64 0.28
C TRP A 47 5.64 1.40 1.03
N ARG A 48 6.03 1.33 2.29
CA ARG A 48 5.56 0.33 3.23
C ARG A 48 5.09 1.01 4.52
N GLY A 49 3.91 0.62 4.99
CA GLY A 49 3.41 0.91 6.33
C GLY A 49 3.31 -0.36 7.15
N ILE A 50 3.59 -0.24 8.44
CA ILE A 50 3.57 -1.34 9.41
C ILE A 50 2.60 -0.98 10.53
N HIS A 51 1.55 -1.77 10.67
CA HIS A 51 0.72 -1.80 11.88
C HIS A 51 1.17 -2.96 12.76
N ARG A 52 1.15 -2.77 14.08
CA ARG A 52 1.59 -3.76 15.08
C ARG A 52 0.43 -4.05 16.00
N TRP A 53 0.04 -5.32 16.13
CA TRP A 53 -1.03 -5.73 17.01
C TRP A 53 -0.51 -6.10 18.40
N PRO A 54 -1.36 -6.07 19.45
CA PRO A 54 -0.95 -6.43 20.81
C PRO A 54 -0.43 -7.87 20.96
N ASP A 55 -0.81 -8.78 20.08
CA ASP A 55 -0.33 -10.17 20.05
C ASP A 55 1.07 -10.31 19.40
N GLY A 56 1.66 -9.21 18.96
CA GLY A 56 2.98 -9.16 18.31
C GLY A 56 2.95 -9.42 16.80
N SER A 57 1.78 -9.73 16.22
CA SER A 57 1.64 -9.82 14.78
C SER A 57 1.77 -8.43 14.13
N GLU A 58 2.24 -8.39 12.88
CA GLU A 58 2.30 -7.15 12.13
C GLU A 58 1.52 -7.25 10.82
N TRP A 59 0.81 -6.19 10.50
CA TRP A 59 0.25 -5.99 9.18
C TRP A 59 1.15 -5.06 8.39
N ILE A 60 1.55 -5.50 7.21
CA ILE A 60 2.45 -4.78 6.31
C ILE A 60 1.64 -4.41 5.07
N LEU A 61 1.39 -3.12 4.92
CA LEU A 61 0.71 -2.54 3.77
C LEU A 61 1.74 -1.90 2.85
N GLN A 62 1.53 -2.00 1.54
CA GLN A 62 2.38 -1.30 0.57
C GLN A 62 1.53 -0.61 -0.47
N ALA A 63 2.04 0.53 -0.93
CA ALA A 63 1.54 1.27 -2.08
C ALA A 63 2.72 1.55 -3.01
N HIS A 64 2.56 1.25 -4.29
CA HIS A 64 3.59 1.46 -5.30
C HIS A 64 3.10 2.48 -6.34
N HIS A 65 4.00 2.91 -7.21
CA HIS A 65 3.70 3.91 -8.24
C HIS A 65 3.32 5.27 -7.64
N MET A 66 3.85 5.63 -6.48
CA MET A 66 3.56 6.93 -5.87
C MET A 66 4.38 8.05 -6.54
N THR A 67 3.84 9.25 -6.64
CA THR A 67 4.63 10.44 -6.99
C THR A 67 5.51 10.89 -5.83
N GLU A 68 4.92 11.09 -4.65
CA GLU A 68 5.62 11.51 -3.43
C GLU A 68 4.81 11.16 -2.16
N LEU A 69 5.47 11.24 -1.00
CA LEU A 69 4.83 11.23 0.31
C LEU A 69 4.38 12.64 0.70
N THR A 70 3.25 12.73 1.41
CA THR A 70 2.74 13.99 1.98
C THR A 70 3.11 14.17 3.46
N VAL A 71 3.81 13.18 4.03
CA VAL A 71 4.14 13.07 5.45
C VAL A 71 5.59 12.59 5.60
N PRO A 72 6.30 12.97 6.68
CA PRO A 72 7.66 12.50 6.93
C PRO A 72 7.70 11.00 7.24
N GLU A 73 8.76 10.31 6.81
CA GLU A 73 8.98 8.89 7.12
C GLU A 73 9.24 8.67 8.62
N HIS A 74 8.99 7.45 9.08
CA HIS A 74 9.18 7.00 10.47
C HIS A 74 8.37 7.79 11.51
N GLN A 75 7.20 8.28 11.12
CA GLN A 75 6.19 8.83 12.03
C GLN A 75 4.94 7.95 12.03
N PRO A 76 4.21 7.88 13.15
CA PRO A 76 2.91 7.22 13.14
C PRO A 76 1.91 7.96 12.24
N LEU A 77 1.04 7.20 11.55
CA LEU A 77 -0.10 7.76 10.81
C LEU A 77 -1.40 7.28 11.45
N LYS A 78 -2.40 8.15 11.48
CA LYS A 78 -3.75 7.77 11.90
C LYS A 78 -4.58 7.24 10.76
N LYS A 79 -5.53 6.34 11.05
CA LYS A 79 -6.56 5.93 10.10
C LYS A 79 -7.21 7.19 9.50
N GLY A 80 -7.28 7.23 8.17
CA GLY A 80 -7.85 8.36 7.44
C GLY A 80 -6.89 9.54 7.25
N GLU A 81 -5.60 9.40 7.59
CA GLU A 81 -4.58 10.40 7.26
C GLU A 81 -4.06 10.21 5.83
N GLN A 82 -3.95 11.29 5.07
CA GLN A 82 -3.38 11.25 3.72
C GLN A 82 -1.86 11.10 3.82
N PHE A 83 -1.30 10.09 3.18
CA PHE A 83 0.13 9.82 3.26
C PHE A 83 0.88 9.97 1.94
N ALA A 84 0.18 9.99 0.80
CA ALA A 84 0.84 10.05 -0.51
C ALA A 84 -0.08 10.55 -1.65
N TRP A 85 0.56 10.81 -2.78
CA TRP A 85 -0.08 11.00 -4.08
C TRP A 85 0.21 9.79 -4.99
N GLY A 86 -0.82 9.08 -5.44
CA GLY A 86 -0.73 7.81 -6.16
C GLY A 86 -0.65 7.91 -7.70
N ALA A 87 -0.56 6.76 -8.36
CA ALA A 87 -0.55 6.57 -9.82
C ALA A 87 0.40 7.48 -10.62
N GLY A 88 1.61 7.68 -10.11
CA GLY A 88 2.65 8.53 -10.67
C GLY A 88 3.76 7.82 -11.42
N VAL A 89 4.52 6.99 -10.72
CA VAL A 89 5.84 6.54 -11.18
C VAL A 89 5.74 5.14 -11.80
N LEU A 90 6.08 5.01 -13.08
CA LEU A 90 6.10 3.75 -13.84
C LEU A 90 4.81 2.91 -13.68
N SER A 91 3.64 3.55 -13.75
CA SER A 91 2.30 2.92 -13.71
C SER A 91 1.97 2.12 -15.00
N GLY A 92 2.85 2.09 -16.00
CA GLY A 92 2.61 1.35 -17.25
C GLY A 92 1.64 2.08 -18.19
N ALA A 93 0.77 1.33 -18.87
CA ALA A 93 -0.10 1.86 -19.92
C ALA A 93 -1.37 2.56 -19.40
N VAL A 94 -1.81 2.23 -18.18
CA VAL A 94 -2.98 2.82 -17.53
C VAL A 94 -2.58 3.22 -16.12
N ASP A 95 -2.86 4.47 -15.76
CA ASP A 95 -2.59 4.98 -14.43
C ASP A 95 -3.34 4.20 -13.36
N HIS A 96 -2.58 3.71 -12.38
CA HIS A 96 -3.07 2.93 -11.25
C HIS A 96 -2.08 3.02 -10.08
N SER A 97 -2.56 2.72 -8.88
CA SER A 97 -1.69 2.34 -7.76
C SER A 97 -1.80 0.84 -7.52
N HIS A 98 -0.66 0.23 -7.21
CA HIS A 98 -0.55 -1.18 -6.86
C HIS A 98 -0.44 -1.30 -5.33
N PHE A 99 -1.31 -2.13 -4.74
CA PHE A 99 -1.41 -2.33 -3.31
C PHE A 99 -1.03 -3.76 -2.93
N VAL A 100 -0.29 -3.91 -1.84
CA VAL A 100 0.10 -5.22 -1.29
C VAL A 100 -0.27 -5.28 0.18
N PHE A 101 -0.79 -6.43 0.62
CA PHE A 101 -1.06 -6.71 2.02
C PHE A 101 -0.34 -7.98 2.44
N LYS A 102 0.39 -7.91 3.54
CA LYS A 102 1.03 -9.06 4.18
C LYS A 102 0.78 -9.05 5.67
N ILE A 103 0.78 -10.23 6.27
CA ILE A 103 0.84 -10.42 7.72
C ILE A 103 2.20 -11.05 8.04
N ARG A 104 2.83 -10.57 9.11
CA ARG A 104 4.00 -11.19 9.72
C ARG A 104 3.62 -11.76 11.09
N GLU A 105 3.84 -13.05 11.26
CA GLU A 105 3.63 -13.80 12.51
C GLU A 105 4.91 -14.60 12.80
N GLY A 106 5.60 -14.26 13.90
CA GLY A 106 6.94 -14.82 14.15
C GLY A 106 7.90 -14.54 12.98
N ASP A 107 8.49 -15.60 12.43
CA ASP A 107 9.40 -15.52 11.27
C ASP A 107 8.67 -15.62 9.92
N ASP A 108 7.38 -15.97 9.92
CA ASP A 108 6.60 -16.16 8.70
C ASP A 108 6.02 -14.84 8.19
N THR A 109 6.06 -14.66 6.87
CA THR A 109 5.39 -13.56 6.19
C THR A 109 4.44 -14.09 5.13
N ILE A 110 3.15 -13.86 5.32
CA ILE A 110 2.07 -14.39 4.50
C ILE A 110 1.50 -13.23 3.67
N ALA A 111 1.49 -13.38 2.35
CA ALA A 111 0.79 -12.44 1.47
C ALA A 111 -0.72 -12.74 1.49
N LEU A 112 -1.52 -11.69 1.68
CA LEU A 112 -2.97 -11.75 1.63
C LEU A 112 -3.51 -10.89 0.49
N ASP A 113 -4.73 -11.20 0.06
CA ASP A 113 -5.44 -10.39 -0.93
C ASP A 113 -5.81 -9.01 -0.31
N PRO A 114 -5.27 -7.90 -0.85
CA PRO A 114 -5.61 -6.57 -0.36
C PRO A 114 -7.10 -6.23 -0.48
N TRP A 115 -7.85 -6.91 -1.37
CA TRP A 115 -9.28 -6.69 -1.55
C TRP A 115 -10.07 -6.81 -0.26
N ILE A 116 -9.64 -7.65 0.69
CA ILE A 116 -10.29 -7.81 2.00
C ILE A 116 -10.36 -6.46 2.75
N LEU A 117 -9.29 -5.66 2.70
CA LEU A 117 -9.24 -4.35 3.34
C LEU A 117 -10.13 -3.34 2.60
N PHE A 118 -10.01 -3.26 1.28
CA PHE A 118 -10.80 -2.32 0.47
C PHE A 118 -12.29 -2.60 0.55
N TRP A 119 -12.68 -3.88 0.53
CA TRP A 119 -14.07 -4.29 0.70
C TRP A 119 -14.62 -3.90 2.06
N GLN A 120 -13.85 -4.12 3.14
CA GLN A 120 -14.27 -3.71 4.47
C GLN A 120 -14.41 -2.18 4.58
N MET A 121 -13.46 -1.41 4.03
CA MET A 121 -13.54 0.06 3.98
C MET A 121 -14.79 0.54 3.24
N TYR A 122 -15.11 -0.07 2.10
CA TYR A 122 -16.32 0.23 1.34
C TYR A 122 -17.59 -0.08 2.15
N ARG A 123 -17.61 -1.19 2.90
CA ARG A 123 -18.74 -1.53 3.77
C ARG A 123 -18.90 -0.54 4.93
N ASP A 124 -17.79 -0.13 5.55
CA ASP A 124 -17.79 0.83 6.65
C ASP A 124 -18.38 2.18 6.21
N GLN A 125 -18.00 2.66 5.01
CA GLN A 125 -18.56 3.90 4.44
C GLN A 125 -20.08 3.84 4.17
N ASN A 126 -20.62 2.67 3.87
CA ASN A 126 -22.05 2.50 3.63
C ASN A 126 -22.86 2.30 4.93
N ALA A 127 -22.20 2.12 6.07
CA ALA A 127 -22.83 1.94 7.37
C ALA A 127 -22.91 3.25 8.19
N SER A 128 -22.26 4.31 7.73
CA SER A 128 -22.23 5.67 8.30
C SER A 128 -23.18 6.61 7.56
#